data_AF-A0A444UFY6-F1
#
_entry.id   AF-A0A444UFY6-F1
#
_cell.length_a   1.000
_cell.length_b   1.000
_cell.length_c   1.000
_cell.angle_alpha   90.00
_cell.angle_beta   90.00
_cell.angle_gamma   90.00
#
_symmetry.space_group_name_H-M   'P 1'
#
loop_
_entity.id
_entity.type
_entity.pdbx_description
1 polymer ?
#
loop_
_entity_poly.entity_id
_entity_poly.type
_entity_poly.pdbx_seq_one_letter_code
_entity_poly.pdbx_strand_id
1 'polypeptide(L)'
;MTGRVSGVATQLRRAELYPDLVVWHCCNHRVELAVGDTIKEIFGINHFQNLLDKLYALYHASPKKQRELHYWAEGLAIIFLTIGRVLGIQWVASSDRTVKAVWLLYLVLYAHFNAALADQSRQQRK
;
A
#
# COMPACT_ATOMS: atom_id res chain seq x y z
N MET A 1 -3.66 -15.49 -11.12
CA MET A 1 -3.72 -16.46 -12.24
C MET A 1 -2.99 -17.79 -11.96
N THR A 2 -2.45 -18.00 -10.75
CA THR A 2 -1.40 -19.00 -10.45
C THR A 2 -1.80 -20.02 -9.37
N GLY A 3 -3.10 -20.32 -9.24
CA GLY A 3 -3.53 -21.43 -8.39
C GLY A 3 -3.02 -22.77 -8.93
N ARG A 4 -2.45 -23.61 -8.07
CA ARG A 4 -2.01 -24.98 -8.44
C ARG A 4 -3.16 -25.84 -9.00
N VAL A 5 -4.40 -25.46 -8.69
CA VAL A 5 -5.61 -26.18 -9.12
C VAL A 5 -6.53 -25.27 -9.96
N SER A 6 -6.87 -24.09 -9.44
CA SER A 6 -7.80 -23.14 -10.08
C SER A 6 -7.11 -21.98 -10.80
N GLY A 7 -5.80 -22.01 -10.96
CA GLY A 7 -5.07 -20.99 -11.70
C GLY A 7 -5.39 -21.04 -13.18
N VAL A 8 -5.61 -19.89 -13.81
CA VAL A 8 -5.85 -19.77 -15.27
C VAL A 8 -4.79 -20.51 -16.08
N ALA A 9 -3.51 -20.34 -15.72
CA ALA A 9 -2.39 -21.04 -16.36
C ALA A 9 -2.44 -22.57 -16.20
N THR A 10 -2.99 -23.05 -15.09
CA THR A 10 -3.18 -24.47 -14.79
C THR A 10 -4.38 -25.02 -15.55
N GLN A 11 -5.45 -24.25 -15.63
CA GLN A 11 -6.67 -24.62 -16.36
C GLN A 11 -6.43 -24.69 -17.87
N LEU A 12 -5.68 -23.73 -18.44
CA LEU A 12 -5.34 -23.73 -19.86
C LEU A 12 -4.39 -24.87 -20.25
N ARG A 13 -3.53 -25.31 -19.33
CA ARG A 13 -2.62 -26.46 -19.51
C ARG A 13 -3.28 -27.83 -19.31
N ARG A 14 -4.59 -27.89 -19.08
CA ARG A 14 -5.29 -29.18 -19.02
C ARG A 14 -5.10 -29.92 -20.36
N ALA A 15 -5.00 -31.24 -20.27
CA ALA A 15 -4.75 -32.11 -21.42
C ALA A 15 -5.78 -31.93 -22.56
N GLU A 16 -7.00 -31.52 -22.22
CA GLU A 16 -8.11 -31.31 -23.16
C GLU A 16 -8.06 -29.96 -23.90
N LEU A 17 -7.21 -29.01 -23.50
CA LEU A 17 -7.14 -27.66 -24.08
C LEU A 17 -5.82 -27.43 -24.81
N TYR A 18 -4.75 -27.14 -24.06
CA TYR A 18 -3.44 -26.78 -24.62
C TYR A 18 -2.32 -27.40 -23.75
N PRO A 19 -2.04 -28.71 -23.90
CA PRO A 19 -1.04 -29.41 -23.07
C PRO A 19 0.37 -28.82 -23.22
N ASP A 20 0.71 -28.31 -24.41
CA ASP A 20 2.04 -27.76 -24.73
C ASP A 20 2.17 -26.27 -24.42
N LEU A 21 1.18 -25.66 -23.75
CA LEU A 21 1.21 -24.24 -23.43
C LEU A 21 2.36 -23.93 -22.45
N VAL A 22 3.37 -23.21 -22.93
CA VAL A 22 4.43 -22.67 -22.08
C VAL A 22 3.91 -21.42 -21.37
N VAL A 23 3.78 -21.51 -20.05
CA VAL A 23 3.40 -20.35 -19.22
C VAL A 23 4.65 -19.64 -18.77
N TRP A 24 4.82 -18.41 -19.25
CA TRP A 24 5.90 -17.52 -18.83
C TRP A 24 5.33 -16.37 -18.01
N HIS A 25 5.80 -16.23 -16.77
CA HIS A 25 5.46 -15.08 -15.94
C HIS A 25 6.45 -13.95 -16.16
N CYS A 26 5.95 -12.72 -16.32
CA CYS A 26 6.83 -11.56 -16.35
C CYS A 26 7.59 -11.42 -15.02
N CYS A 27 8.80 -10.85 -15.06
CA CYS A 27 9.63 -10.69 -13.86
C CYS A 27 8.88 -9.97 -12.75
N ASN A 28 8.10 -8.94 -13.08
CA ASN A 28 7.33 -8.19 -12.09
C ASN A 28 6.32 -9.07 -11.34
N HIS A 29 5.61 -9.97 -12.05
CA HIS A 29 4.69 -10.91 -11.41
C HIS A 29 5.43 -11.93 -10.55
N ARG A 30 6.63 -12.37 -10.95
CA ARG A 30 7.45 -13.27 -10.11
C ARG A 30 7.88 -12.60 -8.80
N VAL A 31 8.26 -11.32 -8.85
CA VAL A 31 8.60 -10.55 -7.65
C VAL A 31 7.37 -10.35 -6.76
N GLU A 32 6.21 -10.05 -7.35
CA GLU A 32 4.94 -9.95 -6.63
C GLU A 32 4.60 -11.23 -5.86
N LEU A 33 4.73 -12.39 -6.50
CA LEU A 33 4.50 -13.68 -5.85
C LEU A 33 5.49 -13.93 -4.71
N ALA A 34 6.78 -13.71 -4.94
CA ALA A 34 7.81 -13.89 -3.92
C ALA A 34 7.56 -13.01 -2.68
N VAL A 35 7.26 -11.73 -2.89
CA VAL A 35 6.91 -10.79 -1.81
C VAL A 35 5.63 -11.25 -1.09
N GLY A 36 4.60 -11.64 -1.85
CA GLY A 36 3.33 -12.12 -1.28
C GLY A 36 3.50 -13.37 -0.43
N ASP A 37 4.38 -14.29 -0.80
CA ASP A 37 4.67 -15.48 -0.01
C ASP A 37 5.47 -15.15 1.26
N THR A 38 6.48 -14.27 1.18
CA THR A 38 7.20 -13.78 2.37
C THR A 38 6.28 -13.07 3.36
N ILE A 39 5.29 -12.31 2.89
CA ILE A 39 4.35 -11.59 3.77
C ILE A 39 3.46 -12.57 4.56
N LYS A 40 3.08 -13.70 3.97
CA LYS A 40 2.29 -14.72 4.67
C LYS A 40 3.05 -15.37 5.82
N GLU A 41 4.37 -15.44 5.72
CA GLU A 41 5.24 -16.04 6.74
C GLU A 41 5.55 -15.05 7.88
N ILE A 42 5.63 -13.75 7.58
CA ILE A 42 5.99 -12.71 8.55
C ILE A 42 4.74 -11.99 9.07
N PHE A 43 4.14 -12.53 10.13
CA PHE A 43 2.92 -11.98 10.74
C PHE A 43 3.03 -10.50 11.17
N GLY A 44 4.22 -10.02 11.51
CA GLY A 44 4.45 -8.62 11.90
C GLY A 44 4.13 -7.61 10.79
N ILE A 45 4.18 -8.01 9.52
CA ILE A 45 3.87 -7.14 8.38
C ILE A 45 2.40 -6.73 8.38
N ASN A 46 1.51 -7.54 8.97
CA ASN A 46 0.09 -7.22 9.07
C ASN A 46 -0.16 -5.92 9.85
N HIS A 47 0.61 -5.66 10.92
CA HIS A 47 0.48 -4.42 11.68
C HIS A 47 0.92 -3.21 10.86
N PHE A 48 2.01 -3.35 10.10
CA PHE A 48 2.51 -2.31 9.21
C PHE A 48 1.52 -2.01 8.08
N GLN A 49 0.97 -3.05 7.44
CA GLN A 49 -0.06 -2.90 6.42
C GLN A 49 -1.29 -2.18 6.96
N ASN A 50 -1.78 -2.60 8.15
CA ASN A 50 -2.92 -1.96 8.80
C ASN A 50 -2.67 -0.47 9.11
N LEU A 51 -1.46 -0.10 9.53
CA LEU A 51 -1.10 1.29 9.75
C LEU A 51 -1.18 2.09 8.45
N LEU A 52 -0.56 1.59 7.38
CA LEU A 52 -0.53 2.24 6.08
C LEU A 52 -1.93 2.36 5.46
N ASP A 53 -2.76 1.33 5.58
CA ASP A 53 -4.14 1.36 5.11
C ASP A 53 -4.99 2.39 5.86
N LYS A 54 -4.75 2.56 7.17
CA LYS A 54 -5.39 3.63 7.96
C LYS A 54 -4.92 5.03 7.54
N LEU A 55 -3.63 5.21 7.29
CA LEU A 55 -3.10 6.47 6.76
C LEU A 55 -3.70 6.78 5.39
N TYR A 56 -3.75 5.79 4.50
CA TYR A 56 -4.40 5.91 3.21
C TYR A 56 -5.87 6.32 3.38
N ALA A 57 -6.65 5.59 4.19
CA ALA A 57 -8.06 5.91 4.42
C ALA A 57 -8.24 7.33 5.00
N LEU A 58 -7.37 7.75 5.91
CA LEU A 58 -7.44 9.07 6.55
C LEU A 58 -7.27 10.22 5.56
N TYR A 59 -6.26 10.13 4.68
CA TYR A 59 -5.90 11.23 3.77
C TYR A 59 -6.57 11.12 2.41
N HIS A 60 -6.82 9.91 1.91
CA HIS A 60 -7.50 9.69 0.64
C HIS A 60 -9.00 10.00 0.73
N ALA A 61 -9.67 9.64 1.84
CA ALA A 61 -11.11 9.85 1.98
C ALA A 61 -11.49 11.32 2.24
N SER A 62 -10.52 12.18 2.59
CA SER A 62 -10.79 13.57 2.97
C SER A 62 -9.85 14.56 2.26
N PRO A 63 -10.34 15.26 1.22
CA PRO A 63 -9.58 16.31 0.55
C PRO A 63 -9.17 17.46 1.49
N LYS A 64 -9.90 17.65 2.61
CA LYS A 64 -9.54 18.63 3.64
C LYS A 64 -8.28 18.17 4.39
N LYS A 65 -8.24 16.93 4.88
CA LYS A 65 -7.07 16.39 5.59
C LYS A 65 -5.85 16.30 4.68
N GLN A 66 -6.04 16.01 3.40
CA GLN A 66 -4.95 16.02 2.42
C GLN A 66 -4.36 17.43 2.24
N ARG A 67 -5.20 18.46 2.13
CA ARG A 67 -4.75 19.86 2.06
C ARG A 67 -4.05 20.31 3.34
N GLU A 68 -4.57 19.93 4.51
CA GLU A 68 -3.89 20.17 5.80
C GLU A 68 -2.49 19.55 5.79
N LEU A 69 -2.37 18.29 5.39
CA LEU A 69 -1.07 17.60 5.33
C LEU A 69 -0.10 18.26 4.34
N HIS A 70 -0.61 18.74 3.19
CA HIS A 70 0.18 19.49 2.21
C HIS A 70 0.70 20.81 2.80
N TYR A 71 -0.13 21.55 3.52
CA TYR A 71 0.26 22.78 4.20
C TYR A 71 1.38 22.55 5.22
N TRP A 72 1.30 21.46 6.00
CA TRP A 72 2.38 21.07 6.91
C TRP A 72 3.67 20.69 6.17
N ALA A 73 3.56 20.03 5.02
CA ALA A 73 4.72 19.67 4.21
C ALA A 73 5.43 20.90 3.64
N GLU A 74 4.66 21.87 3.13
CA GLU A 74 5.17 23.16 2.67
C GLU A 74 5.88 23.92 3.80
N GLY A 75 5.26 23.99 4.98
CA GLY A 75 5.84 24.67 6.15
C GLY A 75 7.15 24.05 6.65
N LEU A 76 7.37 22.76 6.39
CA LEU A 76 8.60 22.03 6.73
C LEU A 76 9.58 21.90 5.54
N ALA A 77 9.26 22.51 4.38
CA ALA A 77 10.03 22.39 3.15
C ALA A 77 10.29 20.93 2.70
N ILE A 78 9.32 20.04 2.95
CA ILE A 78 9.38 18.62 2.57
C ILE A 78 8.62 18.40 1.27
N ILE A 79 9.20 17.64 0.34
CA ILE A 79 8.55 17.25 -0.92
C ILE A 79 7.32 16.39 -0.61
N PHE A 80 6.14 16.88 -1.01
CA PHE A 80 4.89 16.15 -0.80
C PHE A 80 4.75 15.00 -1.80
N LEU A 81 4.57 13.78 -1.28
CA LEU A 81 4.26 12.59 -2.07
C LEU A 81 2.94 11.99 -1.62
N THR A 82 2.05 11.67 -2.56
CA THR A 82 0.73 11.10 -2.23
C THR A 82 0.86 9.72 -1.59
N ILE A 83 0.24 9.55 -0.42
CA ILE A 83 0.17 8.27 0.28
C ILE A 83 -0.82 7.35 -0.46
N GLY A 84 -0.31 6.24 -0.98
CA GLY A 84 -1.08 5.19 -1.64
C GLY A 84 -1.44 4.03 -0.71
N ARG A 85 -1.90 2.92 -1.29
CA ARG A 85 -2.04 1.62 -0.59
C ARG A 85 -0.78 0.78 -0.73
N VAL A 86 -0.61 -0.19 0.16
CA VAL A 86 0.49 -1.16 0.14
C VAL A 86 -0.09 -2.57 0.14
N LEU A 87 0.53 -3.48 -0.61
CA LEU A 87 0.16 -4.91 -0.71
C LEU A 87 -1.25 -5.21 -1.24
N GLY A 88 -2.01 -4.19 -1.65
CA GLY A 88 -3.35 -4.36 -2.25
C GLY A 88 -3.39 -4.26 -3.78
N ILE A 89 -2.25 -3.96 -4.43
CA ILE A 89 -2.17 -3.63 -5.86
C ILE A 89 -1.12 -4.53 -6.53
N GLN A 90 -1.35 -4.93 -7.78
CA GLN A 90 -0.57 -5.92 -8.55
C GLN A 90 0.89 -5.55 -8.89
N TRP A 91 1.47 -4.57 -8.20
CA TRP A 91 2.81 -4.06 -8.51
C TRP A 91 3.56 -3.75 -7.21
N VAL A 92 4.62 -4.51 -6.94
CA VAL A 92 5.50 -4.29 -5.78
C VAL A 92 6.09 -2.88 -5.80
N ALA A 93 6.39 -2.33 -6.98
CA ALA A 93 6.83 -0.95 -7.16
C ALA A 93 5.83 0.09 -6.63
N SER A 94 4.53 -0.20 -6.66
CA SER A 94 3.52 0.69 -6.08
C SER A 94 3.59 0.69 -4.57
N SER A 95 3.79 -0.47 -3.95
CA SER A 95 4.00 -0.58 -2.50
C SER A 95 5.27 0.16 -2.08
N ASP A 96 6.37 -0.02 -2.82
CA ASP A 96 7.64 0.69 -2.58
C ASP A 96 7.46 2.21 -2.62
N ARG A 97 6.76 2.74 -3.63
CA ARG A 97 6.46 4.18 -3.74
C ARG A 97 5.69 4.70 -2.53
N THR A 98 4.67 3.97 -2.07
CA THR A 98 3.90 4.37 -0.90
C THR A 98 4.74 4.35 0.38
N VAL A 99 5.55 3.30 0.58
CA VAL A 99 6.45 3.22 1.74
C VAL A 99 7.43 4.39 1.75
N LYS A 100 8.03 4.71 0.59
CA LYS A 100 8.89 5.89 0.44
C LYS A 100 8.16 7.21 0.71
N ALA A 101 6.93 7.35 0.24
CA ALA A 101 6.11 8.53 0.51
C ALA A 101 5.88 8.73 2.01
N VAL A 102 5.50 7.67 2.73
CA VAL A 102 5.29 7.73 4.18
C VAL A 102 6.59 8.00 4.94
N TRP A 103 7.70 7.39 4.51
CA TRP A 103 9.02 7.65 5.09
C TRP A 103 9.44 9.12 4.96
N LEU A 104 9.31 9.69 3.76
CA LEU A 104 9.67 11.09 3.50
C LEU A 104 8.73 12.06 4.22
N LEU A 105 7.45 11.71 4.35
CA LEU A 105 6.45 12.50 5.06
C LEU A 105 6.43 12.25 6.57
N TYR A 106 7.34 11.43 7.13
CA TYR A 106 7.26 11.04 8.55
C TYR A 106 7.20 12.25 9.50
N LEU A 107 8.05 13.26 9.28
CA LEU A 107 8.06 14.49 10.08
C LEU A 107 6.76 15.29 9.93
N VAL A 108 6.21 15.34 8.71
CA VAL A 108 4.94 16.02 8.41
C VAL A 108 3.77 15.32 9.12
N LEU A 109 3.73 13.99 9.06
CA LEU A 109 2.73 13.17 9.73
C LEU A 109 2.80 13.36 11.24
N TYR A 110 4.00 13.36 11.82
CA TYR A 110 4.21 13.62 13.25
C TYR A 110 3.69 15.02 13.64
N ALA A 111 4.06 16.06 12.90
CA ALA A 111 3.60 17.43 13.17
C ALA A 111 2.07 17.55 13.07
N HIS A 112 1.47 16.98 12.01
CA HIS A 112 0.01 16.99 11.81
C HIS A 112 -0.72 16.27 12.94
N PHE A 113 -0.23 15.11 13.37
CA PHE A 113 -0.84 14.35 14.46
C PHE A 113 -0.67 15.02 15.83
N ASN A 114 0.49 15.62 16.12
CA ASN A 114 0.67 16.38 17.36
C ASN A 114 -0.24 17.60 17.44
N ALA A 115 -0.37 18.34 16.33
CA ALA A 115 -1.30 19.46 16.26
C ALA A 115 -2.75 18.98 16.44
N ALA A 116 -3.12 17.86 15.82
CA ALA A 116 -4.44 17.26 15.99
C ALA A 116 -4.70 16.75 17.42
N LEU A 117 -3.67 16.30 18.14
CA LEU A 117 -3.76 15.88 19.54
C LEU A 117 -4.01 17.09 20.47
N ALA A 118 -3.39 18.22 20.20
CA ALA A 118 -3.54 19.46 20.98
C ALA A 118 -4.89 20.18 20.72
N ASP A 119 -5.57 19.88 19.61
CA ASP A 119 -6.83 20.50 19.23
C ASP A 119 -8.02 19.93 20.04
N GLN A 120 -8.36 20.61 21.13
CA GLN A 120 -9.46 20.25 22.02
C GLN A 120 -10.84 20.29 21.35
N SER A 121 -11.00 21.00 20.23
CA SER A 121 -12.28 21.08 19.50
C SER A 121 -12.65 19.76 18.82
N ARG A 122 -11.67 18.90 18.53
CA ARG A 122 -11.88 17.61 17.85
C ARG A 122 -12.46 16.53 18.77
N GLN A 123 -12.32 16.65 20.09
CA GLN A 123 -12.84 15.67 21.04
C GLN A 123 -14.34 15.81 21.34
N GLN A 124 -14.97 16.91 20.91
CA GLN A 124 -16.38 17.23 21.24
C GLN A 124 -17.42 16.54 20.34
N ARG A 125 -17.00 15.79 19.31
CA ARG A 125 -17.91 14.96 18.51
C ARG A 125 -17.96 13.54 19.09
N LYS A 126 -18.83 13.33 20.07
CA LYS A 126 -19.40 12.02 20.42
C LYS A 126 -20.91 12.09 20.26
#